data_AF-A0A6J7DUG5-F1
#
_entry.id   AF-A0A6J7DUG5-F1
#
_cell.length_a   1.000
_cell.length_b   1.000
_cell.length_c   1.000
_cell.angle_alpha   90.00
_cell.angle_beta   90.00
_cell.angle_gamma   90.00
#
_symmetry.space_group_name_H-M   'P 1'
#
loop_
_entity.id
_entity.type
_entity.pdbx_description
1 polymer ?
#
loop_
_entity_poly.entity_id
_entity_poly.type
_entity_poly.pdbx_seq_one_letter_code
_entity_poly.pdbx_strand_id
1 'polypeptide(L)'
;MQPNTYADAVYNLHRDDNNRLNPEGTGWIVRAFFNLTDNPDSMMILREVKDDPSTETRVPLPAGAQVVIDTQRLYHAVWHPGSEPRYCLITSYESGPELDSWISAHHPVERIESPYIDEAMAQAAYAAADAKRAARAAVLAEQGKDPRFGDGSMALAEGDGMDSSAPNVSAMEVLSEA
;
A
#
# COMPACT_ATOMS: atom_id res chain seq x y z
N MET A 1 5.84 -9.23 -9.30
CA MET A 1 4.86 -8.21 -9.75
C MET A 1 5.05 -8.00 -11.24
N GLN A 2 3.96 -7.94 -12.01
CA GLN A 2 4.00 -7.66 -13.46
C GLN A 2 4.21 -6.16 -13.73
N PRO A 3 4.72 -5.79 -14.92
CA PRO A 3 4.70 -4.41 -15.40
C PRO A 3 3.34 -3.73 -15.25
N ASN A 4 3.36 -2.43 -14.91
CA ASN A 4 2.16 -1.62 -14.82
C ASN A 4 2.40 -0.15 -15.22
N THR A 5 1.31 0.58 -15.38
CA THR A 5 1.36 2.02 -15.59
C THR A 5 1.39 2.76 -14.26
N TYR A 6 1.87 4.00 -14.26
CA TYR A 6 1.81 4.86 -13.09
C TYR A 6 0.35 5.11 -12.64
N ALA A 7 -0.59 5.22 -13.60
CA ALA A 7 -2.02 5.33 -13.32
C ALA A 7 -2.57 4.09 -12.58
N ASP A 8 -2.16 2.89 -12.99
CA ASP A 8 -2.55 1.66 -12.31
C ASP A 8 -1.96 1.59 -10.89
N ALA A 9 -0.71 2.05 -10.71
CA ALA A 9 -0.11 2.11 -9.38
C ALA A 9 -0.87 3.08 -8.45
N VAL A 10 -1.17 4.30 -8.94
CA VAL A 10 -1.96 5.30 -8.18
C VAL A 10 -3.38 4.78 -7.88
N TYR A 11 -4.03 4.13 -8.86
CA TYR A 11 -5.35 3.53 -8.66
C TYR A 11 -5.34 2.46 -7.55
N ASN A 12 -4.28 1.65 -7.48
CA ASN A 12 -4.13 0.55 -6.53
C ASN A 12 -3.47 0.95 -5.19
N LEU A 13 -3.29 2.25 -4.91
CA LEU A 13 -2.84 2.71 -3.60
C LEU A 13 -3.75 2.17 -2.50
N HIS A 14 -3.15 1.46 -1.55
CA HIS A 14 -3.85 0.86 -0.41
C HIS A 14 -3.01 0.98 0.86
N ARG A 15 -3.67 0.80 2.00
CA ARG A 15 -3.00 0.51 3.26
C ARG A 15 -3.17 -0.98 3.55
N ASP A 16 -2.18 -1.57 4.18
CA ASP A 16 -2.32 -2.90 4.73
C ASP A 16 -3.13 -2.87 6.03
N ASP A 17 -3.87 -3.94 6.28
CA ASP A 17 -4.60 -4.17 7.53
C ASP A 17 -3.77 -5.04 8.49
N ASN A 18 -2.55 -4.60 8.80
CA ASN A 18 -1.57 -5.47 9.47
C ASN A 18 -1.86 -5.72 10.95
N ASN A 19 -2.52 -4.79 11.63
CA ASN A 19 -2.64 -4.78 13.10
C ASN A 19 -4.05 -5.05 13.62
N ARG A 20 -5.04 -5.34 12.75
CA ARG A 20 -6.45 -5.55 13.17
C ARG A 20 -6.63 -6.62 14.25
N LEU A 21 -5.72 -7.60 14.31
CA LEU A 21 -5.78 -8.71 15.26
C LEU A 21 -4.72 -8.61 16.37
N ASN A 22 -3.90 -7.55 16.39
CA ASN A 22 -2.86 -7.39 17.41
C ASN A 22 -3.48 -6.90 18.72
N PRO A 23 -3.09 -7.46 19.88
CA PRO A 23 -3.54 -6.93 21.16
C PRO A 23 -3.10 -5.47 21.36
N GLU A 24 -3.91 -4.68 22.06
CA GLU A 24 -3.50 -3.32 22.42
C GLU A 24 -2.21 -3.34 23.25
N GLY A 25 -1.34 -2.37 23.01
CA GLY A 25 -0.07 -2.22 23.73
C GLY A 25 1.07 -3.12 23.24
N THR A 26 0.87 -3.95 22.21
CA THR A 26 1.97 -4.61 21.49
C THR A 26 2.57 -3.67 20.45
N GLY A 27 3.73 -4.03 19.89
CA GLY A 27 4.26 -3.31 18.74
C GLY A 27 3.28 -3.32 17.56
N TRP A 28 3.48 -2.41 16.62
CA TRP A 28 2.73 -2.38 15.36
C TRP A 28 3.55 -3.04 14.25
N ILE A 29 2.86 -3.71 13.34
CA ILE A 29 3.49 -4.36 12.20
C ILE A 29 3.96 -3.32 11.18
N VAL A 30 5.23 -3.39 10.83
CA VAL A 30 5.84 -2.73 9.67
C VAL A 30 6.26 -3.78 8.64
N ARG A 31 6.37 -3.39 7.37
CA ARG A 31 6.84 -4.28 6.31
C ARG A 31 8.20 -3.84 5.78
N ALA A 32 9.12 -4.79 5.71
CA ALA A 32 10.39 -4.63 5.02
C ALA A 32 10.28 -5.20 3.60
N PHE A 33 10.69 -4.42 2.61
CA PHE A 33 10.78 -4.78 1.21
C PHE A 33 12.25 -4.95 0.83
N PHE A 34 12.67 -6.17 0.50
CA PHE A 34 13.99 -6.46 -0.04
C PHE A 34 13.88 -6.76 -1.53
N ASN A 35 14.38 -5.83 -2.35
CA ASN A 35 14.24 -5.88 -3.80
C ASN A 35 15.26 -6.83 -4.42
N LEU A 36 14.80 -7.85 -5.15
CA LEU A 36 15.65 -8.92 -5.69
C LEU A 36 16.02 -8.68 -7.16
N THR A 37 15.16 -7.98 -7.90
CA THR A 37 15.37 -7.67 -9.32
C THR A 37 15.87 -6.24 -9.46
N ASP A 38 16.89 -6.05 -10.29
CA ASP A 38 17.38 -4.72 -10.59
C ASP A 38 16.52 -4.08 -11.68
N ASN A 39 15.68 -3.14 -11.28
CA ASN A 39 14.85 -2.35 -12.18
C ASN A 39 14.96 -0.89 -11.75
N PRO A 40 15.88 -0.11 -12.34
CA PRO A 40 16.24 1.23 -11.85
C PRO A 40 15.05 2.21 -11.89
N ASP A 41 14.09 1.97 -12.78
CA ASP A 41 12.92 2.83 -12.97
C ASP A 41 11.73 2.43 -12.07
N SER A 42 11.86 1.37 -11.26
CA SER A 42 10.78 0.96 -10.36
C SER A 42 10.77 1.79 -9.09
N MET A 43 9.56 2.16 -8.66
CA MET A 43 9.38 3.04 -7.51
C MET A 43 8.26 2.51 -6.60
N MET A 44 8.46 2.59 -5.29
CA MET A 44 7.37 2.55 -4.32
C MET A 44 6.78 3.96 -4.23
N ILE A 45 5.50 4.08 -4.55
CA ILE A 45 4.72 5.29 -4.33
C ILE A 45 4.17 5.22 -2.91
N LEU A 46 4.37 6.29 -2.14
CA LEU A 46 3.84 6.46 -0.80
C LEU A 46 2.99 7.73 -0.73
N ARG A 47 1.85 7.68 -0.05
CA ARG A 47 1.04 8.87 0.28
C ARG A 47 0.52 8.80 1.71
N GLU A 48 0.48 9.96 2.36
CA GLU A 48 -0.19 10.10 3.65
C GLU A 48 -1.71 10.21 3.47
N VAL A 49 -2.13 10.92 2.42
CA VAL A 49 -3.53 11.07 2.03
C VAL A 49 -3.69 10.50 0.62
N LYS A 50 -4.47 9.42 0.50
CA LYS A 50 -4.61 8.63 -0.74
C LYS A 50 -4.82 9.47 -1.99
N ASP A 51 -5.78 10.39 -1.90
CA ASP A 51 -6.26 11.18 -3.04
C ASP A 51 -5.63 12.59 -3.11
N ASP A 52 -4.61 12.87 -2.29
CA ASP A 52 -3.84 14.11 -2.35
C ASP A 52 -2.41 13.84 -2.90
N PRO A 53 -2.15 14.17 -4.18
CA PRO A 53 -0.84 13.96 -4.77
C PRO A 53 0.26 14.83 -4.17
N SER A 54 -0.06 15.89 -3.42
CA SER A 54 0.95 16.73 -2.76
C SER A 54 1.64 16.01 -1.59
N THR A 55 1.04 14.93 -1.09
CA THR A 55 1.61 14.07 -0.04
C THR A 55 2.45 12.93 -0.59
N GLU A 56 2.68 12.89 -1.91
CA GLU A 56 3.37 11.78 -2.55
C GLU A 56 4.89 11.81 -2.33
N THR A 57 5.43 10.67 -1.90
CA THR A 57 6.86 10.37 -1.92
C THR A 57 7.12 9.16 -2.80
N ARG A 58 8.22 9.19 -3.56
CA ARG A 58 8.63 8.08 -4.45
C ARG A 58 9.96 7.53 -3.97
N VAL A 59 10.01 6.24 -3.67
CA VAL A 59 11.23 5.57 -3.22
C VAL A 59 11.74 4.65 -4.34
N PRO A 60 12.97 4.84 -4.86
CA PRO A 60 13.53 3.96 -5.88
C PRO A 60 13.77 2.55 -5.34
N LEU A 61 13.60 1.53 -6.18
CA LEU A 61 13.65 0.12 -5.78
C LEU A 61 14.71 -0.70 -6.57
N PRO A 62 15.99 -0.30 -6.60
CA PRO A 62 17.04 -1.09 -7.25
C PRO A 62 17.29 -2.41 -6.51
N ALA A 63 17.97 -3.36 -7.15
CA ALA A 63 18.32 -4.61 -6.48
C ALA A 63 19.14 -4.38 -5.21
N GLY A 64 18.83 -5.14 -4.16
CA GLY A 64 19.47 -5.04 -2.85
C GLY A 64 18.92 -3.92 -1.97
N ALA A 65 18.10 -3.00 -2.49
CA ALA A 65 17.47 -1.98 -1.66
C ALA A 65 16.54 -2.62 -0.63
N GLN A 66 16.67 -2.17 0.62
CA GLN A 66 15.83 -2.53 1.76
C GLN A 66 15.03 -1.31 2.19
N VAL A 67 13.71 -1.42 2.19
CA VAL A 67 12.83 -0.32 2.60
C VAL A 67 11.88 -0.84 3.68
N VAL A 68 11.92 -0.23 4.86
CA VAL A 68 10.99 -0.55 5.97
C VAL A 68 9.91 0.53 6.01
N ILE A 69 8.65 0.11 5.92
CA ILE A 69 7.52 1.02 5.76
C ILE A 69 6.42 0.62 6.75
N ASP A 70 5.86 1.62 7.43
CA ASP A 70 4.56 1.48 8.09
C ASP A 70 3.46 1.50 7.02
N THR A 71 3.15 0.32 6.48
CA THR A 71 2.17 0.15 5.41
C THR A 71 0.72 0.21 5.91
N GLN A 72 0.49 0.26 7.21
CA GLN A 72 -0.84 0.51 7.78
C GLN A 72 -1.14 2.00 7.89
N ARG A 73 -0.14 2.84 8.15
CA ARG A 73 -0.28 4.30 8.11
C ARG A 73 -0.28 4.83 6.68
N LEU A 74 0.68 4.40 5.87
CA LEU A 74 0.93 4.97 4.53
C LEU A 74 0.19 4.19 3.44
N TYR A 75 -0.49 4.93 2.57
CA TYR A 75 -0.95 4.39 1.30
C TYR A 75 0.26 4.08 0.44
N HIS A 76 0.29 2.88 -0.13
CA HIS A 76 1.43 2.43 -0.90
C HIS A 76 1.02 1.59 -2.11
N ALA A 77 1.83 1.66 -3.15
CA ALA A 77 1.76 0.82 -4.33
C ALA A 77 3.09 0.91 -5.08
N VAL A 78 3.45 -0.16 -5.79
CA VAL A 78 4.64 -0.13 -6.65
C VAL A 78 4.24 0.27 -8.07
N TRP A 79 5.02 1.18 -8.65
CA TRP A 79 5.06 1.42 -10.09
C TRP A 79 6.28 0.72 -10.68
N HIS A 80 6.03 -0.11 -11.69
CA HIS A 80 7.04 -0.87 -12.39
C HIS A 80 6.87 -0.71 -13.91
N PRO A 81 7.58 0.25 -14.54
CA PRO A 81 7.47 0.52 -15.97
C PRO A 81 8.30 -0.43 -16.86
N GLY A 82 8.95 -1.45 -16.28
CA GLY A 82 9.76 -2.41 -17.03
C GLY A 82 8.92 -3.33 -17.93
N SER A 83 9.58 -4.20 -18.70
CA SER A 83 8.90 -5.18 -19.57
C SER A 83 8.83 -6.59 -18.98
N GLU A 84 9.57 -6.85 -17.91
CA GLU A 84 9.71 -8.18 -17.29
C GLU A 84 9.20 -8.17 -15.86
N PRO A 85 8.81 -9.31 -15.26
CA PRO A 85 8.40 -9.35 -13.86
C PRO A 85 9.53 -8.94 -12.90
N ARG A 86 9.17 -8.16 -11.88
CA ARG A 86 10.06 -7.86 -10.73
C ARG A 86 9.77 -8.74 -9.52
N TYR A 87 10.83 -9.11 -8.79
CA TYR A 87 10.77 -9.92 -7.58
C TYR A 87 11.20 -9.11 -6.35
N CYS A 88 10.52 -9.33 -5.23
CA CYS A 88 10.77 -8.71 -3.94
C CYS A 88 10.45 -9.72 -2.84
N LEU A 89 11.29 -9.81 -1.82
CA LEU A 89 10.95 -10.46 -0.56
C LEU A 89 10.28 -9.41 0.33
N ILE A 90 9.10 -9.71 0.87
CA ILE A 90 8.40 -8.85 1.79
C ILE A 90 8.28 -9.59 3.12
N THR A 91 8.79 -8.97 4.19
CA THR A 91 8.75 -9.53 5.54
C THR A 91 8.03 -8.57 6.46
N SER A 92 7.10 -9.09 7.25
CA SER A 92 6.42 -8.33 8.31
C SER A 92 7.19 -8.48 9.62
N TYR A 93 7.39 -7.37 10.32
CA TYR A 93 8.02 -7.33 11.64
C TYR A 93 7.11 -6.58 12.61
N GLU A 94 7.00 -7.09 13.83
CA GLU A 94 6.46 -6.30 14.94
C GLU A 94 7.48 -5.22 15.31
N SER A 95 7.01 -3.98 15.47
CA SER A 95 7.85 -2.88 15.94
C SER A 95 8.27 -3.10 17.39
N GLY A 96 9.46 -2.63 17.74
CA GLY A 96 9.99 -2.79 19.09
C GLY A 96 11.45 -2.39 19.18
N PRO A 97 12.02 -2.38 20.39
CA PRO A 97 13.40 -1.95 20.64
C PRO A 97 14.44 -2.73 19.84
N GLU A 98 14.22 -4.02 19.60
CA GLU A 98 15.12 -4.89 18.85
C GLU A 98 15.16 -4.52 17.37
N LEU A 99 14.00 -4.26 16.77
CA LEU A 99 13.92 -3.82 15.37
C LEU A 99 14.51 -2.42 15.21
N ASP A 100 14.20 -1.50 16.14
CA ASP A 100 14.74 -0.14 16.14
C ASP A 100 16.28 -0.14 16.26
N SER A 101 16.83 -0.95 17.16
CA SER A 101 18.27 -1.16 17.31
C SER A 101 18.91 -1.72 16.03
N TRP A 102 18.26 -2.71 15.40
CA TRP A 102 18.74 -3.27 14.13
C TRP A 102 18.74 -2.23 13.02
N ILE A 103 17.66 -1.45 12.85
CA ILE A 103 17.57 -0.38 11.84
C ILE A 103 18.68 0.64 12.08
N SER A 104 18.81 1.12 13.33
CA SER A 104 19.82 2.11 13.72
C SER A 104 21.25 1.64 13.43
N ALA A 105 21.55 0.37 13.69
CA ALA A 105 22.86 -0.23 13.41
C ALA A 105 23.18 -0.31 11.91
N HIS A 106 22.18 -0.22 11.03
CA HIS A 106 22.35 -0.27 9.57
C HIS A 106 22.31 1.10 8.90
N HIS A 107 22.41 2.19 9.68
CA HIS A 107 22.51 3.57 9.16
C HIS A 107 21.38 3.93 8.18
N PRO A 108 20.14 4.02 8.66
CA PRO A 108 18.98 4.20 7.79
C PRO A 108 19.04 5.53 7.05
N VAL A 109 18.50 5.56 5.84
CA VAL A 109 18.21 6.80 5.12
C VAL A 109 16.75 7.16 5.39
N GLU A 110 16.55 8.11 6.30
CA GLU A 110 15.21 8.51 6.75
C GLU A 110 14.54 9.52 5.81
N ARG A 111 15.30 10.15 4.93
CA ARG A 111 14.81 11.11 3.94
C ARG A 111 15.36 10.78 2.56
N ILE A 112 14.47 10.57 1.62
CA ILE A 112 14.78 10.30 0.22
C ILE A 112 14.25 11.46 -0.62
N GLU A 113 15.07 11.93 -1.56
CA GLU A 113 14.59 12.82 -2.61
C GLU A 113 13.78 12.00 -3.60
N SER A 114 12.49 12.31 -3.73
CA SER A 114 11.60 11.63 -4.66
C SER A 114 12.13 11.77 -6.09
N PRO A 115 12.37 10.65 -6.82
CA PRO A 115 12.73 10.72 -8.23
C PRO A 115 11.76 11.60 -9.01
N TYR A 116 12.28 12.41 -9.93
CA TYR A 116 11.46 13.26 -10.77
C TYR A 116 10.57 12.43 -11.71
N ILE A 117 9.34 12.87 -11.88
CA ILE A 117 8.45 12.43 -12.95
C ILE A 117 7.94 13.66 -13.66
N ASP A 118 7.70 13.55 -14.97
CA ASP A 118 7.10 14.62 -15.74
C ASP A 118 5.71 14.99 -15.17
N GLU A 119 5.48 16.28 -14.97
CA GLU A 119 4.26 16.76 -14.31
C GLU A 119 3.01 16.48 -15.15
N ALA A 120 3.09 16.64 -16.47
CA ALA A 120 1.95 16.34 -17.35
C ALA A 120 1.64 14.84 -17.36
N MET A 121 2.67 13.99 -17.34
CA MET A 121 2.51 12.53 -17.17
C MET A 121 1.83 12.20 -15.84
N ALA A 122 2.27 12.81 -14.74
CA ALA A 122 1.69 12.58 -13.42
C ALA A 122 0.21 12.99 -13.36
N GLN A 123 -0.11 14.20 -13.84
CA GLN A 123 -1.48 14.69 -13.87
C GLN A 123 -2.40 13.82 -14.74
N ALA A 124 -1.91 13.36 -15.90
CA ALA A 124 -2.65 12.43 -16.74
C ALA A 124 -2.92 11.09 -16.04
N ALA A 125 -1.94 10.58 -15.30
CA ALA A 125 -2.10 9.34 -14.53
C ALA A 125 -3.09 9.48 -13.38
N TYR A 126 -3.08 10.62 -12.67
CA TYR A 126 -4.04 10.89 -11.59
C TYR A 126 -5.46 10.97 -12.14
N ALA A 127 -5.66 11.74 -13.23
CA ALA A 127 -6.96 11.83 -13.89
C ALA A 127 -7.46 10.46 -14.38
N ALA A 128 -6.57 9.61 -14.92
CA ALA A 128 -6.92 8.26 -15.34
C ALA A 128 -7.32 7.37 -14.14
N ALA A 129 -6.60 7.45 -13.02
CA ALA A 129 -6.95 6.72 -11.80
C ALA A 129 -8.31 7.16 -11.25
N ASP A 130 -8.59 8.47 -11.22
CA ASP A 130 -9.86 9.01 -10.75
C ASP A 130 -11.02 8.62 -11.65
N ALA A 131 -10.84 8.68 -12.98
CA ALA A 131 -11.84 8.21 -13.93
C ALA A 131 -12.17 6.72 -13.72
N LYS A 132 -11.15 5.88 -13.46
CA LYS A 132 -11.32 4.45 -13.17
C LYS A 132 -12.07 4.22 -11.85
N ARG A 133 -11.77 4.99 -10.80
CA ARG A 133 -12.51 4.95 -9.52
C ARG A 133 -13.97 5.37 -9.70
N ALA A 134 -14.22 6.46 -10.42
CA ALA A 134 -15.57 6.94 -10.71
C ALA A 134 -16.39 5.92 -11.49
N ALA A 135 -15.80 5.30 -12.53
CA ALA A 135 -16.45 4.24 -13.30
C ALA A 135 -16.78 3.02 -12.42
N ARG A 136 -15.85 2.58 -11.58
CA ARG A 136 -16.09 1.49 -10.61
C ARG A 136 -17.20 1.84 -9.63
N ALA A 137 -17.19 3.06 -9.10
CA ALA A 137 -18.20 3.51 -8.14
C ALA A 137 -19.60 3.56 -8.75
N ALA A 138 -19.74 4.00 -10.01
CA ALA A 138 -21.00 3.97 -10.74
C ALA A 138 -21.55 2.54 -10.89
N VAL A 139 -20.70 1.59 -11.30
CA VAL A 139 -21.08 0.17 -11.42
C VAL A 139 -21.52 -0.41 -10.07
N LEU A 140 -20.83 -0.09 -8.98
CA LEU A 140 -21.21 -0.58 -7.65
C LEU A 140 -22.51 0.05 -7.14
N ALA A 141 -22.74 1.34 -7.42
CA ALA A 141 -23.97 2.01 -7.08
C ALA A 141 -25.18 1.40 -7.83
N GLU A 142 -25.02 1.06 -9.11
CA GLU A 142 -26.05 0.34 -9.88
C GLU A 142 -26.36 -1.04 -9.29
N GLN A 143 -25.38 -1.69 -8.65
CA GLN A 143 -25.52 -2.96 -7.94
C GLN A 143 -26.01 -2.81 -6.49
N GLY A 144 -26.24 -1.58 -6.01
CA GLY A 144 -26.62 -1.31 -4.63
C GLY A 144 -25.52 -1.61 -3.60
N LYS A 145 -24.25 -1.64 -4.02
CA LYS A 145 -23.08 -1.90 -3.16
C LYS A 145 -22.37 -0.60 -2.76
N ASP A 146 -21.74 -0.60 -1.58
CA ASP A 146 -20.91 0.52 -1.16
C ASP A 146 -19.64 0.61 -2.05
N PRO A 147 -19.41 1.73 -2.76
CA PRO A 147 -18.25 1.87 -3.64
C PRO A 147 -16.91 1.87 -2.89
N ARG A 148 -16.91 2.15 -1.58
CA ARG A 148 -15.70 2.16 -0.72
C ARG A 148 -15.21 0.76 -0.38
N PHE A 149 -16.05 -0.26 -0.51
CA PHE A 149 -15.62 -1.62 -0.20
C PHE A 149 -14.60 -2.10 -1.24
N GLY A 150 -13.38 -2.45 -0.80
CA GLY A 150 -12.32 -2.95 -1.67
C GLY A 150 -11.60 -1.91 -2.54
N ASP A 151 -11.83 -0.61 -2.32
CA ASP A 151 -11.04 0.44 -2.99
C ASP A 151 -9.77 0.83 -2.20
N GLY A 152 -9.56 0.28 -1.01
CA GLY A 152 -8.44 0.58 -0.12
C GLY A 152 -8.62 1.81 0.79
N SER A 153 -9.76 2.50 0.74
CA SER A 153 -10.08 3.65 1.64
C SER A 153 -11.02 3.30 2.78
N MET A 154 -11.42 2.03 2.96
CA MET A 154 -12.14 1.64 4.17
C MET A 154 -11.28 1.99 5.40
N ALA A 155 -11.84 2.83 6.27
CA ALA A 155 -11.22 3.11 7.55
C ALA A 155 -11.07 1.79 8.33
N LEU A 156 -9.99 1.66 9.09
CA LEU A 156 -9.96 0.72 10.20
C LEU A 156 -11.19 1.06 11.03
N ALA A 157 -12.08 0.09 11.27
CA ALA A 157 -13.24 0.33 12.13
C ALA A 157 -12.71 0.76 13.50
N GLU A 158 -12.79 2.05 13.82
CA GLU A 158 -12.63 2.53 15.19
C GLU A 158 -13.80 1.93 15.98
N GLY A 159 -13.47 1.22 17.07
CA GLY A 159 -14.36 0.29 17.74
C GLY A 159 -15.67 0.94 18.19
N ASP A 160 -16.79 0.37 17.75
CA ASP A 160 -18.05 0.46 18.47
C ASP A 160 -18.13 -0.71 19.46
N GLY A 161 -18.48 -0.35 20.69
CA GLY A 161 -18.49 -1.23 21.84
C GLY A 161 -19.25 -2.54 21.59
N MET A 162 -18.68 -3.59 22.18
CA MET A 162 -19.28 -4.89 22.38
C MET A 162 -20.71 -4.73 22.95
N ASP A 163 -21.75 -4.83 22.11
CA ASP A 163 -23.05 -5.31 22.57
C ASP A 163 -23.10 -6.83 22.31
N SER A 164 -23.04 -7.55 23.42
CA SER A 164 -23.13 -9.00 23.48
C SER A 164 -24.56 -9.45 23.16
N SER A 165 -24.85 -9.84 21.90
CA SER A 165 -25.77 -10.95 21.58
C SER A 165 -26.05 -11.13 20.09
N ALA A 166 -25.18 -11.84 19.36
CA ALA A 166 -25.58 -12.74 18.25
C ALA A 166 -24.33 -13.42 17.64
N PRO A 167 -24.41 -14.68 17.20
CA PRO A 167 -23.31 -15.33 16.49
C PRO A 167 -23.32 -14.87 15.04
N ASN A 168 -22.35 -14.04 14.62
CA ASN A 168 -22.15 -13.79 13.20
C ASN A 168 -21.19 -14.84 12.62
N VAL A 169 -21.80 -15.91 12.12
CA VAL A 169 -21.18 -16.86 11.21
C VAL A 169 -21.38 -16.31 9.78
N SER A 170 -20.33 -16.33 8.95
CA SER A 170 -20.27 -15.95 7.52
C SER A 170 -19.74 -14.53 7.28
N ALA A 171 -18.72 -14.26 6.46
CA ALA A 171 -18.21 -15.00 5.32
C ALA A 171 -16.67 -14.97 5.30
N MET A 172 -16.06 -16.13 5.50
CA MET A 172 -14.70 -16.43 5.08
C MET A 172 -14.81 -16.85 3.62
N GLU A 173 -14.70 -15.89 2.69
CA GLU A 173 -14.62 -16.22 1.27
C GLU A 173 -13.16 -16.53 0.94
N VAL A 174 -12.91 -17.84 0.88
CA VAL A 174 -11.67 -18.46 0.44
C VAL A 174 -11.41 -18.04 -1.01
N LEU A 175 -10.37 -17.23 -1.22
CA LEU A 175 -9.78 -17.05 -2.55
C LEU A 175 -9.01 -18.32 -2.90
N SER A 176 -9.68 -19.27 -3.55
CA SER A 176 -9.03 -20.39 -4.22
C SER A 176 -8.51 -19.95 -5.59
N GLU A 177 -7.22 -20.21 -5.82
CA GLU A 177 -6.59 -20.17 -7.14
C GLU A 177 -7.23 -21.19 -8.09
N ALA A 178 -7.42 -20.77 -9.34
CA ALA A 178 -7.40 -21.63 -10.54
C ALA A 178 -7.05 -20.76 -11.75
#